data_AF-A0A2V8P9J4-F1
#
_entry.id   AF-A0A2V8P9J4-F1
#
_cell.length_a   1.000
_cell.length_b   1.000
_cell.length_c   1.000
_cell.angle_alpha   90.00
_cell.angle_beta   90.00
_cell.angle_gamma   90.00
#
_symmetry.space_group_name_H-M   'P 1'
#
loop_
_entity.id
_entity.type
_entity.pdbx_description
1 polymer ?
#
loop_
_entity_poly.entity_id
_entity_poly.type
_entity_poly.pdbx_seq_one_letter_code
_entity_poly.pdbx_strand_id
1 'polypeptide(L)'
;ILMLTARGQVIDKVLGLKLGADDYLCKPFEPLELLARLEALLRRSRTTASAAEPLDAFSFGSVIVNFRSTEVLSNGKQVELSAREFQLLCYFIAQRGATLSRDELLREVWGYETGMLTRTVDVHVGWLRQKLEDDAKEPRHFLTMRGHGYKFVA
;
A
#
# COMPACT_ATOMS: atom_id res chain seq x y z
N ILE A 1 11.44 16.05 -3.16
CA ILE A 1 11.70 17.23 -4.02
C ILE A 1 13.17 17.21 -4.47
N LEU A 2 13.43 16.92 -5.74
CA LEU A 2 14.76 17.03 -6.37
C LEU A 2 14.92 18.43 -6.97
N MET A 3 15.91 19.21 -6.54
CA MET A 3 16.18 20.54 -7.08
C MET A 3 17.13 20.48 -8.29
N LEU A 4 16.75 21.09 -9.41
CA LEU A 4 17.58 21.23 -10.62
C LEU A 4 17.96 22.70 -10.84
N THR A 5 19.24 23.02 -10.92
CA THR A 5 19.68 24.44 -10.95
C THR A 5 21.00 24.63 -11.71
N ALA A 6 21.27 25.85 -12.18
CA ALA A 6 22.58 26.23 -12.74
C ALA A 6 23.57 26.72 -11.65
N ARG A 7 23.12 26.81 -10.40
CA ARG A 7 23.94 27.27 -9.26
C ARG A 7 24.70 26.08 -8.66
N GLY A 8 25.92 25.88 -9.12
CA GLY A 8 26.75 24.74 -8.75
C GLY A 8 27.59 24.90 -7.48
N GLN A 9 27.56 26.07 -6.82
CA GLN A 9 28.38 26.30 -5.64
C GLN A 9 27.93 25.40 -4.48
N VAL A 10 28.90 24.95 -3.68
CA VAL A 10 28.64 24.08 -2.52
C VAL A 10 27.65 24.72 -1.55
N ILE A 11 27.73 26.04 -1.38
CA ILE A 11 26.84 26.82 -0.52
C ILE A 11 25.38 26.72 -0.98
N ASP A 12 25.12 26.81 -2.29
CA ASP A 12 23.77 26.72 -2.86
C ASP A 12 23.16 25.32 -2.69
N LYS A 13 23.99 24.27 -2.81
CA LYS A 13 23.57 22.87 -2.58
C LYS A 13 23.17 22.64 -1.12
N VAL A 14 24.01 23.10 -0.19
CA VAL A 14 23.77 22.96 1.25
C VAL A 14 22.52 23.72 1.67
N LEU A 15 22.32 24.94 1.15
CA LEU A 15 21.12 25.73 1.42
C LEU A 15 19.86 25.03 0.89
N GLY A 16 19.88 24.53 -0.34
CA GLY A 16 18.75 23.82 -0.94
C GLY A 16 18.33 22.59 -0.12
N LEU A 17 19.30 21.80 0.34
CA LEU A 17 19.04 20.64 1.21
C LEU A 17 18.46 21.07 2.58
N LYS A 18 19.00 22.14 3.20
CA LYS A 18 18.47 22.66 4.48
C LYS A 18 17.05 23.23 4.37
N LEU A 19 16.67 23.73 3.20
CA LEU A 19 15.33 24.24 2.91
C LEU A 19 14.31 23.13 2.60
N GLY A 20 14.70 21.85 2.68
CA GLY A 20 13.80 20.71 2.52
C GLY A 20 13.85 20.04 1.15
N ALA A 21 14.89 20.27 0.35
CA ALA A 21 15.14 19.41 -0.81
C ALA A 21 15.54 18.00 -0.37
N ASP A 22 15.03 17.00 -1.08
CA ASP A 22 15.38 15.60 -0.89
C ASP A 22 16.71 15.23 -1.58
N ASP A 23 17.04 15.95 -2.64
CA ASP A 23 18.29 15.86 -3.40
C ASP A 23 18.48 17.13 -4.26
N TYR A 24 19.69 17.36 -4.77
CA TYR A 24 20.09 18.56 -5.49
C TYR A 24 21.05 18.23 -6.65
N LEU A 25 20.71 18.62 -7.87
CA LEU A 25 21.49 18.35 -9.07
C LEU A 25 21.74 19.63 -9.90
N CYS A 26 23.01 19.89 -10.22
CA CYS A 26 23.43 21.07 -10.98
C CYS A 26 23.44 20.79 -12.48
N LYS A 27 23.02 21.75 -13.30
CA LYS A 27 23.13 21.73 -14.77
C LYS A 27 24.51 22.24 -15.22
N PRO A 28 25.07 21.72 -16.33
CA PRO A 28 24.58 20.57 -17.10
C PRO A 28 24.83 19.25 -16.36
N PHE A 29 23.93 18.28 -16.50
CA PHE A 29 24.04 16.95 -15.91
C PHE A 29 23.85 15.87 -16.96
N GLU A 30 24.39 14.69 -16.70
CA GLU A 30 24.18 13.51 -17.54
C GLU A 30 22.78 12.92 -17.28
N PRO A 31 22.03 12.51 -18.33
CA PRO A 31 20.71 11.90 -18.17
C PRO A 31 20.72 10.66 -17.26
N LEU A 32 21.79 9.86 -17.31
CA LEU A 32 21.97 8.68 -16.46
C LEU A 32 22.13 9.05 -14.98
N GLU A 33 22.78 10.18 -14.67
CA GLU A 33 22.91 10.66 -13.30
C GLU A 33 21.54 11.07 -12.73
N LEU A 34 20.75 11.80 -13.53
CA LEU A 34 19.40 12.17 -13.14
C LEU A 34 18.53 10.93 -12.89
N LEU A 35 18.60 9.94 -13.76
CA LEU A 35 17.83 8.70 -13.64
C LEU A 35 18.19 7.95 -12.36
N ALA A 36 19.49 7.75 -12.08
CA ALA A 36 19.95 7.07 -10.87
C ALA A 36 19.48 7.78 -9.58
N ARG A 37 19.47 9.12 -9.57
CA ARG A 37 19.00 9.92 -8.44
C ARG A 37 17.48 9.82 -8.24
N LEU A 38 16.71 9.84 -9.33
CA LEU A 38 15.27 9.60 -9.27
C LEU A 38 14.95 8.22 -8.71
N GLU A 39 15.62 7.18 -9.19
CA GLU A 39 15.45 5.81 -8.70
C GLU A 39 15.80 5.66 -7.21
N ALA A 40 16.87 6.33 -6.75
CA ALA A 40 17.25 6.36 -5.34
C ALA A 40 16.19 7.04 -4.46
N LEU A 41 15.64 8.18 -4.91
CA LEU A 41 14.58 8.89 -4.20
C LEU A 41 13.28 8.07 -4.11
N LEU A 42 12.89 7.41 -5.20
CA LEU A 42 11.71 6.54 -5.24
C LEU A 42 11.87 5.31 -4.34
N ARG A 43 13.07 4.72 -4.29
CA ARG A 43 13.40 3.61 -3.38
C ARG A 43 13.28 4.03 -1.92
N ARG A 44 13.76 5.22 -1.56
CA ARG A 44 13.68 5.78 -0.20
C ARG A 44 12.23 6.04 0.24
N SER A 45 11.37 6.49 -0.68
CA SER A 45 9.92 6.64 -0.44
C SER A 45 9.23 5.29 -0.18
N ARG A 46 9.64 4.24 -0.90
CA ARG A 46 9.15 2.87 -0.62
C ARG A 46 9.62 2.33 0.72
N THR A 47 10.79 2.72 1.22
CA THR A 47 11.29 2.26 2.53
C THR A 47 10.46 2.78 3.71
N THR A 48 9.82 3.95 3.60
CA THR A 48 8.87 4.46 4.62
C THR A 48 7.53 3.72 4.61
N ALA A 49 7.19 3.03 3.53
CA ALA A 49 6.09 2.07 3.50
C ALA A 49 6.64 0.67 3.79
N SER A 50 6.98 0.41 5.06
CA SER A 50 7.35 -0.91 5.63
C SER A 50 7.91 -1.88 4.57
N ALA A 51 9.18 -1.72 4.20
CA ALA A 51 9.92 -2.71 3.43
C ALA A 51 10.11 -3.99 4.27
N ALA A 52 9.01 -4.72 4.46
CA ALA A 52 9.07 -6.14 4.73
C ALA A 52 9.49 -6.78 3.39
N GLU A 53 10.51 -7.64 3.45
CA GLU A 53 10.72 -8.68 2.43
C GLU A 53 9.34 -9.21 1.96
N PRO A 54 9.12 -9.44 0.66
CA PRO A 54 7.85 -9.95 0.19
C PRO A 54 7.54 -11.24 0.96
N LEU A 55 6.57 -11.16 1.87
CA LEU A 55 6.06 -12.31 2.57
C LEU A 55 5.63 -13.31 1.49
N ASP A 56 6.24 -14.49 1.45
CA ASP A 56 5.78 -15.54 0.54
C ASP A 56 4.39 -16.04 0.96
N ALA A 57 4.11 -16.00 2.27
CA ALA A 57 2.81 -16.27 2.85
C ALA A 57 2.53 -15.44 4.10
N PHE A 58 1.25 -15.29 4.44
CA PHE A 58 0.77 -14.62 5.65
C PHE A 58 -0.36 -15.42 6.28
N SER A 59 -0.46 -15.41 7.60
CA SER A 59 -1.48 -16.15 8.35
C SER A 59 -2.13 -15.27 9.42
N PHE A 60 -3.45 -15.43 9.57
CA PHE A 60 -4.26 -14.76 10.58
C PHE A 60 -5.45 -15.66 10.93
N GLY A 61 -5.80 -15.77 12.21
CA GLY A 61 -6.81 -16.75 12.65
C GLY A 61 -6.52 -18.16 12.12
N SER A 62 -7.48 -18.74 11.39
CA SER A 62 -7.37 -20.03 10.69
C SER A 62 -7.03 -19.90 9.19
N VAL A 63 -6.76 -18.68 8.74
CA VAL A 63 -6.53 -18.33 7.33
C VAL A 63 -5.03 -18.30 7.02
N ILE A 64 -4.66 -18.88 5.88
CA ILE A 64 -3.31 -18.84 5.31
C ILE A 64 -3.42 -18.31 3.88
N VAL A 65 -2.64 -17.28 3.58
CA VAL A 65 -2.58 -16.63 2.26
C VAL A 65 -1.18 -16.87 1.69
N ASN A 66 -1.09 -17.48 0.52
CA ASN A 66 0.14 -17.59 -0.24
C ASN A 66 0.12 -16.58 -1.39
N PHE A 67 1.01 -15.60 -1.35
CA PHE A 67 1.00 -14.51 -2.32
C PHE A 67 1.56 -14.91 -3.68
N ARG A 68 2.45 -15.90 -3.70
CA ARG A 68 3.10 -16.37 -4.92
C ARG A 68 2.16 -17.28 -5.73
N SER A 69 1.47 -18.20 -5.07
CA SER A 69 0.51 -19.10 -5.72
C SER A 69 -0.89 -18.51 -5.84
N THR A 70 -1.15 -17.34 -5.24
CA THR A 70 -2.50 -16.74 -5.20
C THR A 70 -3.53 -17.62 -4.48
N GLU A 71 -3.08 -18.48 -3.57
CA GLU A 71 -3.93 -19.43 -2.87
C GLU A 71 -4.29 -18.92 -1.47
N VAL A 72 -5.54 -19.16 -1.08
CA VAL A 72 -6.05 -18.86 0.26
C VAL A 72 -6.67 -20.12 0.84
N LEU A 73 -6.24 -20.47 2.04
CA LEU A 73 -6.80 -21.56 2.84
C LEU A 73 -7.50 -20.96 4.05
N SER A 74 -8.67 -21.46 4.42
CA SER A 74 -9.32 -21.19 5.70
C SER A 74 -9.68 -22.52 6.35
N ASN A 75 -9.27 -22.72 7.60
CA ASN A 75 -9.44 -24.00 8.32
C ASN A 75 -8.91 -25.20 7.50
N GLY A 76 -7.78 -25.00 6.80
CA GLY A 76 -7.15 -26.02 5.96
C GLY A 76 -7.87 -26.34 4.64
N LYS A 77 -8.95 -25.63 4.31
CA LYS A 77 -9.68 -25.79 3.04
C LYS A 77 -9.43 -24.61 2.11
N GLN A 78 -9.30 -24.87 0.82
CA GLN A 78 -9.15 -23.81 -0.18
C GLN A 78 -10.42 -22.95 -0.26
N VAL A 79 -10.20 -21.63 -0.25
CA VAL A 79 -11.24 -20.61 -0.39
C VAL A 79 -11.01 -19.87 -1.69
N GLU A 80 -11.99 -19.90 -2.58
CA GLU A 80 -11.92 -19.16 -3.84
C GLU A 80 -12.20 -17.68 -3.63
N LEU A 81 -11.20 -16.86 -3.98
CA LEU A 81 -11.33 -15.42 -4.10
C LEU A 81 -11.25 -15.02 -5.57
N SER A 82 -12.12 -14.11 -5.98
CA SER A 82 -11.95 -13.37 -7.23
C SER A 82 -10.66 -12.54 -7.18
N ALA A 83 -10.16 -12.15 -8.35
CA ALA A 83 -8.96 -11.31 -8.45
C ALA A 83 -9.06 -10.02 -7.61
N ARG A 84 -10.26 -9.40 -7.56
CA ARG A 84 -10.47 -8.17 -6.78
C ARG A 84 -10.51 -8.41 -5.28
N GLU A 85 -11.14 -9.49 -4.83
CA GLU A 85 -11.12 -9.87 -3.41
C GLU A 85 -9.69 -10.19 -2.96
N PHE A 86 -8.92 -10.91 -3.77
CA PHE A 86 -7.52 -11.23 -3.46
C PHE A 86 -6.66 -9.96 -3.40
N GLN A 87 -6.79 -9.06 -4.37
CA GLN A 87 -6.07 -7.77 -4.35
C GLN A 87 -6.42 -6.94 -3.10
N LEU A 88 -7.71 -6.87 -2.74
CA LEU A 88 -8.16 -6.17 -1.54
C LEU A 88 -7.55 -6.79 -0.27
N LEU A 89 -7.56 -8.12 -0.17
CA LEU A 89 -6.93 -8.86 0.94
C LEU A 89 -5.43 -8.55 1.05
N CYS A 90 -4.70 -8.64 -0.06
CA CYS A 90 -3.28 -8.32 -0.11
C CYS A 90 -2.99 -6.88 0.34
N TYR A 91 -3.80 -5.93 -0.11
CA TYR A 91 -3.65 -4.53 0.30
C TYR A 91 -3.90 -4.34 1.80
N PHE A 92 -4.94 -4.97 2.35
CA PHE A 92 -5.19 -4.97 3.79
C PHE A 92 -4.04 -5.56 4.60
N ILE A 93 -3.46 -6.69 4.17
CA ILE A 93 -2.33 -7.33 4.85
C ILE A 93 -1.08 -6.45 4.77
N ALA A 94 -0.82 -5.84 3.61
CA ALA A 94 0.30 -4.93 3.42
C ALA A 94 0.19 -3.70 4.34
N GLN A 95 -1.03 -3.20 4.57
CA GLN A 95 -1.33 -2.06 5.43
C GLN A 95 -1.88 -2.46 6.81
N ARG A 96 -1.50 -3.66 7.31
CA ARG A 96 -2.03 -4.19 8.58
C ARG A 96 -1.89 -3.20 9.73
N GLY A 97 -2.93 -3.06 10.54
CA GLY A 97 -2.96 -2.15 11.67
C GLY A 97 -3.31 -0.70 11.34
N ALA A 98 -3.21 -0.27 10.07
CA ALA A 98 -3.62 1.06 9.63
C ALA A 98 -5.14 1.14 9.44
N THR A 99 -5.69 2.34 9.65
CA THR A 99 -7.09 2.66 9.29
C THR A 99 -7.09 3.19 7.86
N LEU A 100 -7.69 2.44 6.95
CA LEU A 100 -7.76 2.74 5.52
C LEU A 100 -9.10 3.36 5.18
N SER A 101 -9.06 4.50 4.49
CA SER A 101 -10.29 5.16 4.05
C SER A 101 -10.95 4.42 2.88
N ARG A 102 -12.25 4.63 2.67
CA ARG A 102 -12.95 4.05 1.51
C ARG A 102 -12.38 4.56 0.19
N ASP A 103 -12.07 5.84 0.12
CA ASP A 103 -11.50 6.47 -1.07
C ASP A 103 -10.09 5.93 -1.38
N GLU A 104 -9.28 5.70 -0.34
CA GLU A 104 -7.98 5.05 -0.48
C GLU A 104 -8.12 3.62 -1.00
N LEU A 105 -9.01 2.81 -0.41
CA LEU A 105 -9.26 1.45 -0.89
C LEU A 105 -9.76 1.44 -2.34
N LEU A 106 -10.66 2.35 -2.71
CA LEU A 106 -11.12 2.52 -4.09
C LEU A 106 -9.99 2.88 -5.05
N ARG A 107 -9.13 3.81 -4.66
CA ARG A 107 -8.02 4.26 -5.49
C ARG A 107 -6.98 3.18 -5.66
N GLU A 108 -6.52 2.59 -4.57
CA GLU A 108 -5.36 1.69 -4.58
C GLU A 108 -5.72 0.29 -5.12
N VAL A 109 -6.95 -0.18 -4.90
CA VAL A 109 -7.37 -1.49 -5.39
C VAL A 109 -8.09 -1.38 -6.75
N TRP A 110 -8.97 -0.40 -6.96
CA TRP A 110 -9.74 -0.28 -8.21
C TRP A 110 -9.18 0.75 -9.20
N GLY A 111 -8.28 1.64 -8.80
CA GLY A 111 -7.74 2.70 -9.65
C GLY A 111 -8.73 3.84 -9.88
N TYR A 112 -9.73 4.00 -9.01
CA TYR A 112 -10.73 5.06 -9.14
C TYR A 112 -10.17 6.41 -8.68
N GLU A 113 -10.67 7.48 -9.30
CA GLU A 113 -10.41 8.83 -8.83
C GLU A 113 -11.11 9.11 -7.50
N THR A 114 -10.52 9.99 -6.70
CA THR A 114 -11.06 10.37 -5.38
C THR A 114 -12.41 11.08 -5.54
N GLY A 115 -13.40 10.74 -4.71
CA GLY A 115 -14.73 11.37 -4.75
C GLY A 115 -15.82 10.57 -5.48
N MET A 116 -15.50 9.38 -6.00
CA MET A 116 -16.49 8.44 -6.53
C MET A 116 -17.37 7.87 -5.41
N LEU A 117 -18.67 8.17 -5.44
CA LEU A 117 -19.65 7.57 -4.52
C LEU A 117 -20.04 6.17 -4.99
N THR A 118 -19.43 5.14 -4.41
CA THR A 118 -19.79 3.74 -4.67
C THR A 118 -19.79 2.89 -3.40
N ARG A 119 -20.54 1.78 -3.44
CA ARG A 119 -20.57 0.73 -2.40
C ARG A 119 -19.58 -0.41 -2.67
N THR A 120 -18.78 -0.33 -3.73
CA THR A 120 -17.86 -1.40 -4.15
C THR A 120 -16.99 -1.92 -3.01
N VAL A 121 -16.36 -1.03 -2.22
CA VAL A 121 -15.53 -1.42 -1.08
C VAL A 121 -16.35 -2.16 -0.03
N ASP A 122 -17.49 -1.61 0.38
CA ASP A 122 -18.35 -2.20 1.42
C ASP A 122 -18.79 -3.63 1.01
N VAL A 123 -19.14 -3.83 -0.25
CA VAL A 123 -19.55 -5.13 -0.81
C VAL A 123 -18.40 -6.14 -0.78
N HIS A 124 -17.22 -5.78 -1.26
CA HIS A 124 -16.07 -6.70 -1.30
C HIS A 124 -15.52 -7.01 0.09
N VAL A 125 -15.54 -6.04 1.03
CA VAL A 125 -15.24 -6.32 2.44
C VAL A 125 -16.27 -7.28 3.03
N GLY A 126 -17.55 -7.12 2.69
CA GLY A 126 -18.61 -8.06 3.06
C GLY A 126 -18.32 -9.49 2.58
N TRP A 127 -17.87 -9.66 1.34
CA TRP A 127 -17.49 -10.97 0.80
C TRP A 127 -16.24 -11.55 1.48
N LEU A 128 -15.22 -10.73 1.73
CA LEU A 128 -14.05 -11.19 2.49
C LEU A 128 -14.45 -11.69 3.87
N ARG A 129 -15.33 -10.97 4.58
CA ARG A 129 -15.84 -11.42 5.89
C ARG A 129 -16.62 -12.72 5.79
N GLN A 130 -17.50 -12.87 4.81
CA GLN A 130 -18.25 -14.11 4.59
C GLN A 130 -17.36 -15.32 4.33
N LYS A 131 -16.20 -15.10 3.70
CA LYS A 131 -15.29 -16.18 3.28
C LYS A 131 -14.18 -16.48 4.30
N LEU A 132 -13.75 -15.49 5.07
CA LEU A 132 -12.51 -15.53 5.86
C LEU A 132 -12.69 -15.29 7.36
N GLU A 133 -13.83 -14.76 7.80
CA GLU A 133 -14.13 -14.63 9.24
C GLU A 133 -14.90 -15.86 9.74
N ASP A 134 -14.75 -16.16 11.04
CA ASP A 134 -15.56 -17.19 11.70
C ASP A 134 -17.05 -16.77 11.73
N ASP A 135 -17.32 -15.49 12.01
CA ASP A 135 -18.64 -14.86 11.87
C ASP A 135 -18.53 -13.52 11.14
N ALA A 136 -19.15 -13.42 9.97
CA ALA A 136 -19.14 -12.21 9.17
C ALA A 136 -19.84 -11.00 9.83
N LYS A 137 -20.75 -11.24 10.79
CA LYS A 137 -21.46 -10.19 11.54
C LYS A 137 -20.64 -9.67 12.72
N GLU A 138 -19.75 -10.49 13.25
CA GLU A 138 -18.82 -10.16 14.34
C GLU A 138 -17.36 -10.31 13.86
N PRO A 139 -16.92 -9.49 12.89
CA PRO A 139 -15.62 -9.64 12.27
C PRO A 139 -14.49 -9.35 13.28
N ARG A 140 -13.48 -10.20 13.31
CA ARG A 140 -12.30 -10.08 14.17
C ARG A 140 -11.12 -9.46 13.41
N HIS A 141 -11.05 -9.70 12.10
CA HIS A 141 -9.92 -9.30 11.27
C HIS A 141 -10.21 -8.06 10.42
N PHE A 142 -11.37 -7.99 9.75
CA PHE A 142 -11.76 -6.86 8.93
C PHE A 142 -12.68 -5.92 9.71
N LEU A 143 -12.13 -5.01 10.50
CA LEU A 143 -12.88 -4.14 11.41
C LEU A 143 -13.45 -2.91 10.69
N THR A 144 -14.69 -2.54 11.01
CA THR A 144 -15.28 -1.28 10.57
C THR A 144 -14.86 -0.15 11.51
N MET A 145 -14.12 0.83 11.00
CA MET A 145 -13.82 2.07 11.71
C MET A 145 -14.88 3.10 11.32
N ARG A 146 -15.93 3.25 12.16
CA ARG A 146 -17.09 4.12 11.87
C ARG A 146 -16.63 5.54 11.50
N GLY A 147 -17.12 6.04 10.37
CA GLY A 147 -16.76 7.36 9.82
C GLY A 147 -15.38 7.46 9.16
N HIS A 148 -14.52 6.45 9.30
CA HIS A 148 -13.13 6.51 8.85
C HIS A 148 -12.82 5.49 7.76
N GLY A 149 -13.44 4.30 7.78
CA GLY A 149 -13.20 3.25 6.79
C GLY A 149 -13.08 1.88 7.41
N TYR A 150 -12.02 1.17 7.07
CA TYR A 150 -11.75 -0.21 7.49
C TYR A 150 -10.34 -0.36 8.06
N LYS A 151 -10.17 -1.32 8.96
CA LYS A 151 -8.86 -1.67 9.51
C LYS A 151 -8.71 -3.18 9.51
N PHE A 152 -7.55 -3.65 9.06
CA PHE A 152 -7.20 -5.06 9.14
C PHE A 152 -6.35 -5.34 10.39
N VAL A 153 -6.70 -6.40 11.12
CA VAL A 153 -5.98 -6.90 12.31
C VAL A 153 -5.79 -8.41 12.15
N ALA A 154 -4.56 -8.87 12.35
CA ALA A 154 -4.20 -10.29 12.27
C ALA A 154 -4.67 -11.08 13.50
#